data_AF-A0A929DZU1-F1
#
_entry.id   AF-A0A929DZU1-F1
#
_cell.length_a   1.000
_cell.length_b   1.000
_cell.length_c   1.000
_cell.angle_alpha   90.00
_cell.angle_beta   90.00
_cell.angle_gamma   90.00
#
_symmetry.space_group_name_H-M   'P 1'
#
loop_
_entity.id
_entity.type
_entity.pdbx_description
1 polymer ?
#
loop_
_entity_poly.entity_id
_entity_poly.type
_entity_poly.pdbx_seq_one_letter_code
_entity_poly.pdbx_strand_id
1 'polypeptide(L)'
;SQKLANLHFWFHLLGGIGMGAFMGMAGLKGMLRRTLYFNGEYDLYMILALVCGALLLIAFLLFFINIVMTVGLEGLIGIFKPVKNKNKDLVPAE
;
A
#
# COMPACT_ATOMS: atom_id res chain seq x y z
N SER A 1 8.53 3.36 14.24
CA SER A 1 7.62 3.08 15.38
C SER A 1 6.96 1.71 15.22
N GLN A 2 7.12 0.81 16.21
CA GLN A 2 6.57 -0.55 16.15
C GLN A 2 5.04 -0.58 16.07
N LYS A 3 4.35 0.36 16.76
CA LYS A 3 2.88 0.43 16.73
C LYS A 3 2.34 0.72 15.33
N LEU A 4 2.95 1.69 14.62
CA LEU A 4 2.56 2.01 13.24
C LEU A 4 2.86 0.86 12.29
N ALA A 5 3.99 0.16 12.48
CA ALA A 5 4.33 -1.02 11.69
C ALA A 5 3.31 -2.15 11.85
N ASN A 6 2.87 -2.43 13.08
CA ASN A 6 1.83 -3.43 13.35
C ASN A 6 0.48 -3.05 12.73
N LEU A 7 0.06 -1.77 12.84
CA LEU A 7 -1.17 -1.28 12.22
C LEU A 7 -1.10 -1.36 10.69
N HIS A 8 0.02 -0.92 10.11
CA HIS A 8 0.28 -1.06 8.68
C HIS A 8 0.13 -2.51 8.24
N PHE A 9 0.78 -3.45 8.94
CA PHE A 9 0.72 -4.88 8.61
C PHE A 9 -0.72 -5.40 8.56
N TRP A 10 -1.51 -5.17 9.61
CA TRP A 10 -2.88 -5.68 9.68
C TRP A 10 -3.81 -5.02 8.66
N PHE A 11 -3.69 -3.71 8.45
CA PHE A 11 -4.52 -3.02 7.47
C PHE A 11 -4.16 -3.44 6.05
N HIS A 12 -2.87 -3.65 5.78
CA HIS A 12 -2.41 -4.15 4.48
C HIS A 12 -2.88 -5.59 4.23
N LEU A 13 -2.75 -6.46 5.23
CA LEU A 13 -3.15 -7.86 5.14
C LEU A 13 -4.66 -7.99 4.91
N LEU A 14 -5.48 -7.37 5.77
CA LEU A 14 -6.94 -7.45 5.68
C LEU A 14 -7.46 -6.74 4.42
N GLY A 15 -6.90 -5.57 4.09
CA GLY A 15 -7.27 -4.82 2.90
C GLY A 15 -6.92 -5.58 1.61
N GLY A 16 -5.71 -6.15 1.53
CA GLY A 16 -5.24 -6.87 0.35
C GLY A 16 -6.00 -8.16 0.09
N ILE A 17 -6.12 -9.01 1.12
CA ILE A 17 -6.87 -10.27 1.03
C ILE A 17 -8.35 -9.98 0.77
N GLY A 18 -8.95 -9.05 1.52
CA GLY A 18 -10.36 -8.71 1.39
C GLY A 18 -10.71 -8.16 0.00
N MET A 19 -9.94 -7.20 -0.51
CA MET A 19 -10.15 -6.66 -1.86
C MET A 19 -10.04 -7.78 -2.91
N GLY A 20 -8.98 -8.59 -2.85
CA GLY A 20 -8.78 -9.69 -3.79
C GLY A 20 -9.91 -10.71 -3.78
N ALA A 21 -10.40 -11.06 -2.58
CA ALA A 21 -11.51 -11.99 -2.42
C ALA A 21 -12.83 -11.43 -2.99
N PHE A 22 -13.23 -10.21 -2.64
CA PHE A 22 -14.50 -9.64 -3.10
C PHE A 22 -14.51 -9.33 -4.59
N MET A 23 -13.41 -8.80 -5.14
CA MET A 23 -13.28 -8.61 -6.58
C MET A 23 -13.24 -9.95 -7.34
N GLY A 24 -12.59 -10.97 -6.77
CA GLY A 24 -12.60 -12.32 -7.33
C GLY A 24 -14.00 -12.93 -7.41
N MET A 25 -14.80 -12.77 -6.34
CA MET A 25 -16.19 -13.23 -6.30
C MET A 25 -17.08 -12.49 -7.32
N ALA A 26 -16.88 -11.18 -7.51
CA ALA A 26 -17.57 -10.44 -8.55
C ALA A 26 -17.19 -10.95 -9.96
N GLY A 27 -15.90 -11.23 -10.18
CA GLY A 27 -15.40 -11.82 -11.44
C GLY A 27 -16.01 -13.19 -11.74
N LEU A 28 -16.13 -14.06 -10.73
CA LEU A 28 -16.79 -15.38 -10.87
C LEU A 28 -18.28 -15.25 -11.24
N LYS A 29 -18.92 -14.15 -10.85
CA LYS A 29 -20.30 -13.81 -11.24
C LYS A 29 -20.40 -13.08 -12.58
N GLY A 30 -19.32 -13.05 -13.36
CA GLY A 30 -19.32 -12.50 -14.72
C GLY A 30 -18.91 -11.03 -14.83
N MET A 31 -18.40 -10.42 -13.75
CA MET A 31 -17.92 -9.04 -13.83
C MET A 31 -16.73 -8.93 -14.80
N LEU A 32 -16.95 -8.26 -15.92
CA LEU A 32 -15.91 -7.92 -16.89
C LEU A 32 -14.94 -6.89 -16.32
N ARG A 33 -13.65 -7.06 -16.62
CA ARG A 33 -12.61 -6.08 -16.29
C ARG A 33 -12.79 -4.82 -17.13
N ARG A 34 -12.45 -3.66 -16.55
CA ARG A 34 -12.44 -2.34 -17.25
C ARG A 34 -13.81 -1.91 -17.81
N THR A 35 -14.90 -2.32 -17.16
CA THR A 35 -16.28 -1.95 -17.52
C THR A 35 -16.92 -1.16 -16.38
N LEU A 36 -17.73 -0.15 -16.73
CA LEU A 36 -18.54 0.60 -15.77
C LEU A 36 -19.94 0.02 -15.74
N TYR A 37 -20.43 -0.27 -14.54
CA TYR A 37 -21.77 -0.78 -14.26
C TYR A 37 -22.59 0.35 -13.62
N PHE A 38 -23.84 0.50 -14.04
CA PHE A 38 -24.67 1.66 -13.65
C PHE A 38 -26.00 1.27 -13.00
N ASN A 39 -26.43 0.01 -13.11
CA ASN A 39 -27.73 -0.44 -12.62
C ASN A 39 -27.61 -1.23 -11.31
N GLY A 40 -26.53 -1.01 -10.56
CA GLY A 40 -26.24 -1.69 -9.30
C GLY A 40 -25.66 -3.11 -9.48
N GLU A 41 -25.17 -3.45 -10.67
CA GLU A 41 -24.54 -4.75 -10.88
C GLU A 41 -23.29 -4.90 -10.00
N TYR A 42 -23.25 -5.97 -9.20
CA TYR A 42 -22.12 -6.31 -8.31
C TYR A 42 -21.89 -5.35 -7.13
N ASP A 43 -22.83 -4.44 -6.83
CA ASP A 43 -22.70 -3.38 -5.81
C ASP A 43 -22.15 -3.89 -4.47
N LEU A 44 -22.73 -4.96 -3.93
CA LEU A 44 -22.29 -5.50 -2.64
C LEU A 44 -20.79 -5.84 -2.64
N TYR A 45 -20.31 -6.54 -3.67
CA TYR A 45 -18.90 -6.91 -3.78
C TYR A 45 -18.02 -5.69 -4.03
N MET A 46 -18.50 -4.72 -4.80
CA MET A 46 -17.76 -3.48 -5.08
C MET A 46 -17.63 -2.58 -3.85
N ILE A 47 -18.67 -2.45 -3.04
CA ILE A 47 -18.63 -1.70 -1.78
C ILE A 47 -17.66 -2.37 -0.80
N LEU A 48 -17.72 -3.69 -0.66
CA LEU A 48 -16.80 -4.43 0.20
C LEU A 48 -15.35 -4.31 -0.29
N ALA A 49 -15.11 -4.45 -1.60
CA ALA A 49 -13.81 -4.23 -2.21
C ALA A 49 -13.28 -2.80 -2.01
N LEU A 50 -14.17 -1.80 -2.08
CA LEU A 50 -13.83 -0.39 -1.82
C LEU A 50 -13.40 -0.17 -0.37
N VAL A 51 -14.14 -0.73 0.59
CA VAL A 51 -13.78 -0.64 2.03
C VAL A 51 -12.42 -1.28 2.27
N CYS A 52 -12.17 -2.46 1.70
CA CYS A 52 -10.85 -3.10 1.76
C CYS A 52 -9.75 -2.28 1.07
N GLY A 53 -10.06 -1.59 -0.03
CA GLY A 53 -9.16 -0.66 -0.69
C GLY A 53 -8.84 0.58 0.13
N ALA A 54 -9.82 1.10 0.87
CA ALA A 54 -9.57 2.17 1.82
C ALA A 54 -8.61 1.72 2.93
N LEU A 55 -8.71 0.48 3.42
CA LEU A 55 -7.73 -0.08 4.37
C LEU A 55 -6.31 -0.14 3.78
N LEU A 56 -6.17 -0.54 2.51
CA LEU A 56 -4.87 -0.51 1.81
C LEU A 56 -4.30 0.91 1.71
N LEU A 57 -5.15 1.90 1.40
CA LEU A 57 -4.73 3.30 1.36
C LEU A 57 -4.26 3.79 2.73
N ILE A 58 -5.00 3.47 3.80
CA ILE A 58 -4.60 3.83 5.16
C ILE A 58 -3.29 3.12 5.53
N ALA A 59 -3.14 1.83 5.18
CA ALA A 59 -1.89 1.11 5.39
C ALA A 59 -0.71 1.79 4.68
N PHE A 60 -0.89 2.23 3.43
CA PHE A 60 0.13 2.96 2.69
C PHE A 60 0.53 4.26 3.39
N LEU A 61 -0.44 5.04 3.88
CA LEU A 61 -0.17 6.28 4.62
C LEU A 61 0.58 6.00 5.93
N LEU A 62 0.17 4.97 6.69
CA LEU A 62 0.85 4.56 7.93
C LEU A 62 2.31 4.17 7.67
N PHE A 63 2.57 3.46 6.58
CA PHE A 63 3.92 3.13 6.15
C PHE A 63 4.74 4.38 5.83
N PHE A 64 4.18 5.30 5.04
CA PHE A 64 4.87 6.52 4.64
C PHE A 64 5.21 7.40 5.86
N ILE A 65 4.26 7.60 6.77
CA ILE A 65 4.48 8.32 8.03
C ILE A 65 5.57 7.63 8.85
N ASN A 66 5.55 6.30 8.94
CA ASN A 66 6.55 5.55 9.70
C ASN A 66 7.96 5.68 9.10
N ILE A 67 8.10 5.72 7.77
CA ILE A 67 9.37 6.01 7.09
C ILE A 67 9.85 7.41 7.43
N VAL A 68 8.99 8.43 7.25
CA VAL A 68 9.35 9.83 7.52
C VAL A 68 9.78 10.00 8.98
N MET A 69 9.12 9.34 9.93
CA MET A 69 9.50 9.36 11.34
C MET A 69 10.83 8.65 11.63
N THR A 70 11.18 7.61 10.86
CA THR A 70 12.37 6.80 11.13
C THR A 70 13.62 7.39 10.48
N VAL A 71 13.49 7.91 9.26
CA VAL A 71 14.62 8.39 8.43
C VAL A 71 14.70 9.92 8.41
N GLY A 72 13.64 10.63 8.81
CA GLY A 72 13.52 12.08 8.68
C GLY A 72 13.25 12.52 7.23
N LEU A 73 12.73 13.74 7.07
CA LEU A 73 12.40 14.27 5.74
C LEU A 73 13.66 14.48 4.88
N GLU A 74 14.75 14.96 5.48
CA GLU A 74 16.04 15.13 4.81
C GLU A 74 16.66 13.80 4.37
N GLY A 75 16.53 12.75 5.20
CA GLY A 75 17.01 11.42 4.85
C GLY A 75 16.16 10.81 3.72
N LEU A 76 14.84 11.02 3.73
CA LEU A 76 13.96 10.57 2.64
C LEU A 76 14.31 11.25 1.30
N ILE A 77 14.52 12.57 1.31
CA ILE A 77 14.98 13.31 0.10
C ILE A 77 16.39 12.87 -0.31
N GLY A 78 17.24 12.55 0.67
CA GLY A 78 18.59 12.02 0.47
C GLY A 78 18.63 10.72 -0.33
N ILE A 79 17.62 9.85 -0.22
CA ILE A 79 17.53 8.58 -0.99
C ILE A 79 17.48 8.85 -2.50
N PHE A 80 16.83 9.94 -2.91
CA PHE A 80 16.69 10.30 -4.33
C PHE A 80 17.83 11.19 -4.84
N LYS A 81 18.73 11.64 -3.96
CA LYS A 81 19.91 12.43 -4.34
C LYS A 81 21.08 11.49 -4.66
N PRO A 82 21.91 11.83 -5.65
CA PRO A 82 23.14 11.07 -5.90
C PRO A 82 24.04 11.12 -4.67
N VAL A 83 24.67 10.00 -4.37
CA VAL A 83 25.61 9.90 -3.25
C VAL A 83 26.73 10.92 -3.47
N LYS A 84 27.03 11.72 -2.43
CA LYS A 84 28.10 12.74 -2.49
C LYS A 84 29.47 12.11 -2.78
N ASN A 85 29.67 10.85 -2.43
CA ASN A 85 30.90 10.13 -2.70
C ASN A 85 30.84 9.48 -4.10
N LYS A 86 31.65 10.02 -5.03
CA LYS A 86 31.83 9.47 -6.39
C LYS A 86 32.86 8.32 -6.44
N ASN A 87 33.56 8.06 -5.35
CA ASN A 87 34.68 7.11 -5.35
C ASN A 87 34.20 5.68 -5.09
N LYS A 88 34.82 4.74 -5.81
CA LYS A 88 34.66 3.28 -5.74
C LYS A 88 35.15 2.66 -4.42
N ASP A 89 35.30 3.44 -3.38
CA ASP A 89 35.77 2.92 -2.11
C ASP A 89 34.59 2.27 -1.39
N LEU A 90 34.60 0.93 -1.39
CA LEU A 90 33.80 0.13 -0.49
C LEU A 90 34.07 0.65 0.92
N VAL A 91 33.02 1.10 1.60
CA VAL A 91 33.05 1.65 2.97
C VAL A 91 34.04 0.92 3.87
N PRO A 92 34.87 1.63 4.67
CA PRO A 92 35.79 0.97 5.59
C PRO A 92 35.00 0.20 6.65
N ALA A 93 35.50 -0.99 6.98
CA ALA A 93 34.99 -1.81 8.08
C ALA A 93 35.32 -1.12 9.40
N GLU A 94 34.34 -0.43 9.97
CA GLU A 94 34.27 -0.10 11.40
C GLU A 94 33.08 -0.83 12.03
#